data_AF-A0A535AVD6-F1
#
_entry.id   AF-A0A535AVD6-F1
#
_cell.length_a   1.000
_cell.length_b   1.000
_cell.length_c   1.000
_cell.angle_alpha   90.00
_cell.angle_beta   90.00
_cell.angle_gamma   90.00
#
_symmetry.space_group_name_H-M   'P 1'
#
loop_
_entity.id
_entity.type
_entity.pdbx_description
1 polymer ?
#
loop_
_entity_poly.entity_id
_entity_poly.type
_entity_poly.pdbx_seq_one_letter_code
_entity_poly.pdbx_strand_id
1 'polypeptide(L)' 'MKWVTRANPKVDRVACPWLIRKFVDSDAEFLYAPADQV' A
#
# COMPACT_ATOMS: atom_id res chain seq x y z
N MET A 1 -4.92 10.21 0.19
CA MET A 1 -4.98 9.68 1.58
C MET A 1 -3.77 8.80 1.87
N LYS A 2 -3.34 8.61 3.14
CA LYS A 2 -2.20 7.73 3.49
C LYS A 2 -2.69 6.31 3.80
N TRP A 3 -2.10 5.32 3.12
CA TRP A 3 -2.43 3.91 3.25
C TRP A 3 -1.27 3.16 3.90
N VAL A 4 -1.53 2.48 5.02
CA VAL A 4 -0.52 1.69 5.74
C VAL A 4 -0.68 0.22 5.40
N THR A 5 0.43 -0.46 5.12
CA THR A 5 0.45 -1.91 4.87
C THR A 5 1.70 -2.53 5.51
N ARG A 6 1.71 -3.86 5.69
CA ARG A 6 2.84 -4.56 6.32
C ARG A 6 4.10 -4.53 5.45
N ALA A 7 5.24 -4.35 6.13
CA ALA A 7 6.58 -4.55 5.59
C ALA A 7 6.77 -6.01 5.13
N ASN A 8 7.68 -6.23 4.18
CA ASN A 8 7.81 -7.43 3.34
C ASN A 8 6.61 -7.66 2.38
N PRO A 9 6.40 -6.74 1.42
CA PRO A 9 5.35 -6.91 0.44
C PRO A 9 5.62 -8.13 -0.45
N LYS A 10 4.76 -9.15 -0.34
CA LYS A 10 4.61 -10.18 -1.38
C LYS A 10 3.91 -9.55 -2.59
N VAL A 11 3.90 -10.23 -3.74
CA VAL A 11 3.34 -9.73 -5.02
C VAL A 11 1.98 -9.03 -4.86
N ASP A 12 1.09 -9.60 -4.05
CA ASP A 12 -0.23 -9.07 -3.72
C ASP A 12 -0.20 -7.63 -3.14
N ARG A 13 0.76 -7.36 -2.25
CA ARG A 13 0.91 -6.06 -1.57
C ARG A 13 1.54 -4.98 -2.45
N VAL A 14 1.98 -5.32 -3.67
CA VAL A 14 2.43 -4.37 -4.70
C VAL A 14 1.31 -4.12 -5.73
N ALA A 15 0.52 -5.15 -6.05
CA ALA A 15 -0.59 -5.05 -6.99
C ALA A 15 -1.73 -4.16 -6.47
N CYS A 16 -2.10 -4.28 -5.19
CA CYS A 16 -3.16 -3.45 -4.59
C CYS A 16 -2.85 -1.94 -4.65
N PRO A 17 -1.66 -1.47 -4.22
CA PRO A 17 -1.28 -0.06 -4.38
C PRO A 17 -1.33 0.45 -5.82
N TRP A 18 -0.93 -0.40 -6.79
CA TRP A 18 -0.97 -0.05 -8.20
C TRP A 18 -2.41 0.17 -8.68
N LEU A 19 -3.33 -0.72 -8.31
CA LEU A 19 -4.76 -0.59 -8.65
C LEU A 19 -5.37 0.67 -8.04
N ILE A 20 -5.09 0.93 -6.76
CA ILE A 20 -5.62 2.12 -6.07
C ILE A 20 -5.12 3.40 -6.75
N ARG A 21 -3.82 3.49 -7.07
CA ARG A 21 -3.26 4.64 -7.80
C ARG A 21 -3.86 4.83 -9.18
N LYS A 22 -4.18 3.73 -9.85
CA LYS A 22 -4.67 3.78 -11.23
C LYS A 22 -6.17 4.09 -11.32
N PHE A 23 -6.98 3.65 -10.36
CA PHE A 23 -8.44 3.66 -10.50
C PHE A 23 -9.19 4.40 -9.40
N VAL A 24 -8.56 4.71 -8.26
CA VAL A 24 -9.26 5.26 -7.08
C VAL A 24 -8.68 6.61 -6.65
N ASP A 25 -7.38 6.66 -6.36
CA ASP A 25 -6.69 7.84 -5.81
C ASP A 25 -5.26 7.90 -6.37
N SER A 26 -5.03 8.76 -7.36
CA SER A 26 -3.72 8.92 -8.02
C SER A 26 -2.63 9.43 -7.07
N ASP A 27 -3.02 10.14 -6.01
CA ASP A 27 -2.12 10.75 -5.03
C ASP A 27 -2.00 9.89 -3.77
N ALA A 28 -2.40 8.61 -3.85
CA ALA A 28 -2.28 7.68 -2.74
C ALA A 28 -0.81 7.42 -2.37
N GLU A 29 -0.49 7.71 -1.12
CA GLU A 29 0.79 7.41 -0.49
C GLU A 29 0.70 6.09 0.29
N PHE A 30 1.64 5.18 0.05
CA PHE A 30 1.69 3.87 0.72
C PHE A 30 2.90 3.79 1.64
N LEU A 31 2.64 3.54 2.91
CA LEU A 31 3.63 3.38 3.95
C LEU A 31 3.72 1.90 4.32
N TYR A 32 4.93 1.35 4.29
CA TYR A 32 5.20 -0.02 4.70
C TYR A 32 5.73 -0.02 6.13
N ALA A 33 4.89 -0.44 7.08
CA ALA A 33 5.24 -0.49 8.50
C ALA A 33 5.44 -1.96 8.94
N PRO A 34 6.34 -2.23 9.90
CA PRO A 34 6.51 -3.60 10.42
C PRO A 34 5.21 -4.13 11.04
N ALA A 35 5.09 -5.46 11.14
CA ALA A 35 3.82 -6.14 11.41
C ALA A 35 3.15 -5.78 12.74
N ASP A 36 3.93 -5.27 13.69
CA ASP A 36 3.57 -4.75 15.00
C ASP A 36 2.98 -3.32 14.96
N GLN A 37 3.00 -2.66 13.80
CA GLN A 37 2.63 -1.25 13.61
C GLN A 37 1.58 -1.03 12.50
N VAL A 38 0.87 -2.09 12.09
CA VAL A 38 -0.21 -2.06 11.07
C VAL A 38 -1.54 -2.44 11.68
#